data_AF-A0A455U9T7-F1
#
_entry.id   AF-A0A455U9T7-F1
#
_cell.length_a   1.000
_cell.length_b   1.000
_cell.length_c   1.000
_cell.angle_alpha   90.00
_cell.angle_beta   90.00
_cell.angle_gamma   90.00
#
_symmetry.space_group_name_H-M   'P 1'
#
loop_
_entity.id
_entity.type
_entity.pdbx_description
1 polymer ?
#
loop_
_entity_poly.entity_id
_entity_poly.type
_entity_poly.pdbx_seq_one_letter_code
_entity_poly.pdbx_strand_id
1 'polypeptide(L)'
;MALERAIAHGDSLWEADLLAAAHRLKRADITLDKGEEWEHLHTQFHRTLVAPCGSVWLLRFIEQLHDQFDRYRRLGPKMPTIRQELDEQHHQLVELALQRDAKAARELMDDHIHKSYEVALKRYQEHA
;
A
#
# COMPACT_ATOMS: atom_id res chain seq x y z
N MET A 1 6.38 13.05 5.98
CA MET A 1 6.01 11.62 6.00
C MET A 1 7.12 10.76 5.39
N ALA A 2 7.14 9.45 5.68
CA ALA A 2 8.13 8.53 5.11
C ALA A 2 8.06 8.48 3.56
N LEU A 3 6.86 8.56 3.00
CA LEU A 3 6.62 8.65 1.56
C LEU A 3 7.28 9.88 0.92
N GLU A 4 7.10 11.08 1.48
CA GLU A 4 7.74 12.30 0.97
C GLU A 4 9.28 12.19 0.98
N ARG A 5 9.86 11.57 2.03
CA ARG A 5 11.31 11.31 2.10
C ARG A 5 11.75 10.28 1.06
N ALA A 6 10.96 9.24 0.87
CA ALA A 6 11.24 8.21 -0.13
C ALA A 6 11.24 8.81 -1.54
N ILE A 7 10.24 9.63 -1.87
CA ILE A 7 10.17 10.35 -3.14
C ILE A 7 11.35 11.33 -3.30
N ALA A 8 11.82 11.97 -2.24
CA ALA A 8 12.97 12.88 -2.30
C ALA A 8 14.31 12.16 -2.50
N HIS A 9 14.48 10.95 -1.94
CA HIS A 9 15.76 10.23 -1.95
C HIS A 9 15.83 9.08 -2.95
N GLY A 10 14.70 8.67 -3.53
CA GLY A 10 14.63 7.53 -4.44
C GLY A 10 15.46 7.76 -5.70
N ASP A 11 16.23 6.74 -6.09
CA ASP A 11 17.02 6.74 -7.31
C ASP A 11 16.30 5.98 -8.45
N SER A 12 16.95 5.88 -9.61
CA SER A 12 16.37 5.17 -10.77
C SER A 12 16.21 3.67 -10.53
N LEU A 13 17.01 3.06 -9.65
CA LEU A 13 16.86 1.65 -9.29
C LEU A 13 15.59 1.45 -8.45
N TRP A 14 15.36 2.32 -7.48
CA TRP A 14 14.12 2.34 -6.70
C TRP A 14 12.88 2.56 -7.58
N GLU A 15 12.93 3.45 -8.57
CA GLU A 15 11.83 3.65 -9.52
C GLU A 15 11.50 2.36 -10.30
N ALA A 16 12.53 1.64 -10.77
CA ALA A 16 12.37 0.37 -11.46
C ALA A 16 11.79 -0.72 -10.54
N ASP A 17 12.28 -0.80 -9.31
CA ASP A 17 11.77 -1.75 -8.31
C ASP A 17 10.31 -1.45 -7.92
N LEU A 18 9.94 -0.17 -7.80
CA LEU A 18 8.58 0.27 -7.52
C LEU A 18 7.62 -0.12 -8.66
N LEU A 19 8.01 0.14 -9.92
CA LEU A 19 7.27 -0.29 -11.10
C LEU A 19 7.09 -1.81 -11.13
N ALA A 20 8.14 -2.57 -10.85
CA ALA A 20 8.09 -4.02 -10.82
C ALA A 20 7.17 -4.55 -9.71
N ALA A 21 7.24 -3.97 -8.51
CA ALA A 21 6.38 -4.34 -7.39
C ALA A 21 4.90 -4.05 -7.70
N ALA A 22 4.60 -2.86 -8.26
CA ALA A 22 3.25 -2.49 -8.67
C ALA A 22 2.70 -3.41 -9.77
N HIS A 23 3.54 -3.75 -10.76
CA HIS A 23 3.16 -4.69 -11.82
C HIS A 23 2.81 -6.08 -11.28
N ARG A 24 3.62 -6.61 -10.35
CA ARG A 24 3.37 -7.91 -9.71
C ARG A 24 2.07 -7.88 -8.90
N LEU A 25 1.85 -6.84 -8.09
CA LEU A 25 0.63 -6.66 -7.31
C LEU A 25 -0.61 -6.60 -8.20
N LYS A 26 -0.58 -5.82 -9.29
CA LYS A 26 -1.70 -5.72 -10.24
C LYS A 26 -2.05 -7.05 -10.92
N ARG A 27 -1.06 -7.91 -11.15
CA ARG A 27 -1.25 -9.24 -11.76
C ARG A 27 -1.69 -10.31 -10.76
N ALA A 28 -1.47 -10.09 -9.48
CA ALA A 28 -1.86 -11.04 -8.45
C ALA A 28 -3.38 -11.13 -8.41
N ASP A 29 -3.88 -12.37 -8.51
CA ASP A 29 -5.30 -12.65 -8.54
C ASP A 29 -5.81 -12.82 -7.10
N ILE A 30 -6.92 -12.15 -6.76
CA ILE A 30 -7.56 -12.18 -5.42
C ILE A 30 -8.54 -13.36 -5.30
N THR A 31 -8.35 -14.43 -6.07
CA THR A 31 -9.11 -15.67 -5.85
C THR A 31 -8.79 -16.24 -4.46
N LEU A 32 -9.77 -16.91 -3.83
CA LEU A 32 -9.72 -17.33 -2.41
C LEU A 32 -8.48 -18.19 -2.06
N ASP A 33 -7.92 -18.90 -3.04
CA ASP A 33 -6.72 -19.74 -2.90
C ASP A 33 -5.39 -18.97 -2.98
N LYS A 34 -5.42 -17.72 -3.48
CA LYS A 34 -4.23 -16.88 -3.73
C LYS A 34 -4.13 -15.66 -2.81
N GLY A 35 -4.95 -15.61 -1.77
CA GLY A 35 -4.98 -14.51 -0.80
C GLY A 35 -3.59 -14.19 -0.25
N GLU A 36 -2.83 -15.21 0.18
CA GLU A 36 -1.49 -15.02 0.75
C GLU A 36 -0.46 -14.46 -0.24
N GLU A 37 -0.52 -14.86 -1.51
CA GLU A 37 0.38 -14.33 -2.55
C GLU A 37 0.10 -12.84 -2.79
N TRP A 38 -1.17 -12.48 -2.94
CA TRP A 38 -1.56 -11.08 -3.06
C TRP A 38 -1.13 -10.28 -1.83
N GLU A 39 -1.28 -10.84 -0.62
CA GLU A 39 -0.85 -10.18 0.62
C GLU A 39 0.64 -9.90 0.65
N HIS A 40 1.45 -10.91 0.30
CA HIS A 40 2.89 -10.75 0.23
C HIS A 40 3.30 -9.66 -0.76
N LEU A 41 2.67 -9.63 -1.95
CA LEU A 41 2.93 -8.63 -2.98
C LEU A 41 2.46 -7.23 -2.58
N HIS A 42 1.37 -7.13 -1.84
CA HIS A 42 0.87 -5.87 -1.29
C HIS A 42 1.83 -5.30 -0.25
N THR A 43 2.30 -6.12 0.70
CA THR A 43 3.34 -5.71 1.65
C THR A 43 4.64 -5.33 0.95
N GLN A 44 5.06 -6.09 -0.07
CA GLN A 44 6.25 -5.78 -0.86
C GLN A 44 6.12 -4.42 -1.57
N PHE A 45 4.96 -4.13 -2.18
CA PHE A 45 4.69 -2.84 -2.81
C PHE A 45 4.87 -1.68 -1.84
N HIS A 46 4.17 -1.71 -0.69
CA HIS A 46 4.23 -0.63 0.29
C HIS A 46 5.65 -0.47 0.86
N ARG A 47 6.35 -1.58 1.14
CA ARG A 47 7.75 -1.56 1.59
C ARG A 47 8.67 -0.89 0.57
N THR A 48 8.57 -1.28 -0.70
CA THR A 48 9.37 -0.69 -1.79
C THR A 48 9.09 0.80 -1.93
N LEU A 49 7.81 1.21 -1.88
CA LEU A 49 7.39 2.60 -2.01
C LEU A 49 8.07 3.52 -0.98
N VAL A 50 8.23 3.07 0.26
CA VAL A 50 8.82 3.89 1.34
C VAL A 50 10.29 3.58 1.65
N ALA A 51 10.89 2.58 0.99
CA ALA A 51 12.25 2.10 1.29
C ALA A 51 13.33 3.21 1.34
N PRO A 52 13.39 4.17 0.39
CA PRO A 52 14.41 5.22 0.42
C PRO A 52 14.13 6.35 1.44
N CYS A 53 13.19 6.20 2.39
CA CYS A 53 12.88 7.24 3.37
C CYS A 53 14.05 7.63 4.31
N GLY A 54 15.16 6.89 4.28
CA GLY A 54 16.39 7.21 5.00
C GLY A 54 16.36 6.91 6.50
N SER A 55 15.39 6.13 6.98
CA SER A 55 15.29 5.76 8.40
C SER A 55 14.81 4.32 8.59
N VAL A 56 15.72 3.47 9.06
CA VAL A 56 15.44 2.06 9.39
C VAL A 56 14.35 1.95 10.48
N TRP A 57 14.28 2.89 11.41
CA TRP A 57 13.26 2.88 12.46
C TRP A 57 11.88 3.21 11.91
N LEU A 58 11.75 4.18 10.99
CA LEU A 58 10.47 4.46 10.35
C LEU A 58 9.97 3.26 9.54
N LEU A 59 10.86 2.59 8.80
CA LEU A 59 10.50 1.36 8.08
C LEU A 59 9.98 0.28 9.03
N ARG A 60 10.66 0.04 10.15
CA ARG A 60 10.21 -0.93 11.17
C ARG A 60 8.83 -0.59 11.73
N PHE A 61 8.55 0.67 12.04
CA PHE A 61 7.23 1.08 12.52
C PHE A 61 6.14 0.87 11.46
N ILE A 62 6.43 1.22 10.20
CA ILE A 62 5.48 1.02 9.08
C ILE A 62 5.18 -0.47 8.90
N GLU A 63 6.21 -1.33 8.91
CA GLU A 63 6.06 -2.79 8.83
C GLU A 63 5.17 -3.32 9.97
N GLN A 64 5.42 -2.89 11.22
CA GLN A 64 4.60 -3.31 12.36
C GLN A 64 3.14 -2.86 12.24
N LEU A 65 2.90 -1.62 11.80
CA LEU A 65 1.54 -1.09 11.60
C LEU A 65 0.83 -1.83 10.47
N HIS A 66 1.53 -2.14 9.38
CA HIS A 66 1.00 -2.90 8.26
C HIS A 66 0.60 -4.31 8.70
N ASP A 67 1.46 -5.01 9.46
CA ASP A 67 1.16 -6.34 10.01
C ASP A 67 -0.06 -6.36 10.93
N GLN A 68 -0.23 -5.34 11.79
CA GLN A 68 -1.42 -5.23 12.63
C GLN A 68 -2.67 -4.95 11.81
N PHE A 69 -2.57 -4.02 10.86
CA PHE A 69 -3.67 -3.62 10.01
C PHE A 69 -4.14 -4.76 9.09
N ASP A 70 -3.19 -5.53 8.58
CA ASP A 70 -3.44 -6.63 7.66
C ASP A 70 -4.29 -7.74 8.28
N ARG A 71 -4.12 -8.02 9.59
CA ARG A 71 -5.00 -8.94 10.32
C ARG A 71 -6.47 -8.54 10.24
N TYR A 72 -6.76 -7.25 10.38
CA TYR A 72 -8.13 -6.73 10.26
C TYR A 72 -8.64 -6.80 8.82
N ARG A 73 -7.77 -6.57 7.83
CA ARG A 73 -8.17 -6.64 6.42
C ARG A 73 -8.43 -8.07 5.92
N ARG A 74 -7.63 -9.06 6.36
CA ARG A 74 -7.87 -10.49 6.07
C ARG A 74 -9.18 -10.98 6.68
N LEU A 75 -9.50 -10.46 7.85
CA LEU A 75 -10.74 -10.73 8.51
C LEU A 75 -11.92 -9.98 7.88
N GLY A 76 -11.78 -9.24 6.75
CA GLY A 76 -12.69 -8.34 5.97
C GLY A 76 -13.68 -8.95 4.94
N PRO A 77 -14.83 -8.32 4.54
CA PRO A 77 -15.76 -8.85 3.55
C PRO A 77 -15.28 -8.43 2.17
N LYS A 78 -15.74 -9.11 1.14
CA LYS A 78 -15.45 -8.66 -0.22
C LYS A 78 -16.24 -7.36 -0.45
N MET A 79 -15.55 -6.21 -0.42
CA MET A 79 -16.08 -4.90 -0.82
C MET A 79 -15.51 -4.54 -2.20
N PRO A 80 -16.11 -5.04 -3.30
CA PRO A 80 -15.51 -4.96 -4.62
C PRO A 80 -15.27 -3.52 -5.09
N THR A 81 -16.18 -2.58 -4.80
CA THR A 81 -16.06 -1.18 -5.23
C THR A 81 -14.90 -0.46 -4.52
N ILE A 82 -14.81 -0.54 -3.19
CA ILE A 82 -13.70 0.09 -2.46
C ILE A 82 -12.38 -0.57 -2.81
N ARG A 83 -12.38 -1.89 -3.08
CA ARG A 83 -11.16 -2.59 -3.49
C ARG A 83 -10.65 -2.14 -4.86
N GLN A 84 -11.53 -1.96 -5.82
CA GLN A 84 -11.16 -1.39 -7.13
C GLN A 84 -10.56 0.01 -6.98
N GLU A 85 -11.12 0.83 -6.10
CA GLU A 85 -10.59 2.16 -5.82
C GLU A 85 -9.19 2.10 -5.18
N LEU A 86 -9.00 1.25 -4.15
CA LEU A 86 -7.68 1.04 -3.52
C LEU A 86 -6.65 0.50 -4.52
N ASP A 87 -7.05 -0.38 -5.43
CA ASP A 87 -6.17 -0.91 -6.49
C ASP A 87 -5.74 0.19 -7.47
N GLU A 88 -6.64 1.11 -7.82
CA GLU A 88 -6.33 2.28 -8.66
C GLU A 88 -5.40 3.27 -7.92
N GLN A 89 -5.58 3.45 -6.61
CA GLN A 89 -4.71 4.30 -5.80
C GLN A 89 -3.27 3.79 -5.77
N HIS A 90 -3.04 2.48 -5.79
CA HIS A 90 -1.68 1.94 -5.92
C HIS A 90 -1.02 2.39 -7.23
N HIS A 91 -1.76 2.42 -8.34
CA HIS A 91 -1.24 2.89 -9.63
C HIS A 91 -0.93 4.39 -9.59
N GLN A 92 -1.85 5.20 -9.08
CA GLN A 92 -1.67 6.64 -8.95
C GLN A 92 -0.49 7.00 -8.03
N LEU A 93 -0.28 6.26 -6.95
CA LEU A 93 0.90 6.45 -6.08
C LEU A 93 2.21 6.25 -6.82
N VAL A 94 2.29 5.26 -7.73
CA VAL A 94 3.48 5.04 -8.56
C VAL A 94 3.69 6.22 -9.49
N GLU A 95 2.65 6.68 -10.19
CA GLU A 95 2.76 7.82 -11.10
C GLU A 95 3.24 9.09 -10.38
N LEU A 96 2.65 9.40 -9.23
CA LEU A 96 3.02 10.56 -8.43
C LEU A 96 4.45 10.44 -7.89
N ALA A 97 4.87 9.24 -7.49
CA ALA A 97 6.24 8.99 -7.06
C ALA A 97 7.26 9.21 -8.19
N LEU A 98 6.98 8.73 -9.40
CA LEU A 98 7.82 8.93 -10.59
C LEU A 98 7.87 10.40 -11.04
N GLN A 99 6.75 11.11 -10.91
CA GLN A 99 6.67 12.55 -11.20
C GLN A 99 7.29 13.43 -10.10
N ARG A 100 7.74 12.82 -8.99
CA ARG A 100 8.26 13.49 -7.81
C ARG A 100 7.26 14.45 -7.14
N ASP A 101 5.96 14.23 -7.34
CA ASP A 101 4.90 15.01 -6.69
C ASP A 101 4.64 14.47 -5.28
N ALA A 102 5.55 14.77 -4.37
CA ALA A 102 5.49 14.32 -2.99
C ALA A 102 4.23 14.81 -2.25
N LYS A 103 3.69 15.98 -2.62
CA LYS A 103 2.52 16.56 -1.98
C LYS A 103 1.26 15.78 -2.34
N ALA A 104 1.01 15.59 -3.64
CA ALA A 104 -0.14 14.83 -4.09
C ALA A 104 -0.04 13.36 -3.65
N ALA A 105 1.16 12.77 -3.67
CA ALA A 105 1.37 11.40 -3.18
C ALA A 105 1.01 11.26 -1.69
N ARG A 106 1.33 12.28 -0.88
CA ARG A 106 0.95 12.30 0.54
C ARG A 106 -0.56 12.36 0.72
N GLU A 107 -1.22 13.28 0.04
CA GLU A 107 -2.68 13.44 0.11
C GLU A 107 -3.41 12.15 -0.31
N LEU A 108 -2.93 11.50 -1.37
CA LEU A 108 -3.44 10.22 -1.83
C LEU A 108 -3.19 9.08 -0.81
N MET A 109 -2.02 9.04 -0.18
CA MET A 109 -1.70 8.03 0.84
C MET A 109 -2.57 8.19 2.09
N ASP A 110 -2.85 9.43 2.52
CA ASP A 110 -3.73 9.70 3.66
C ASP A 110 -5.15 9.19 3.38
N ASP A 111 -5.68 9.46 2.18
CA ASP A 111 -6.98 8.94 1.74
C ASP A 111 -6.98 7.41 1.61
N HIS A 112 -5.92 6.82 1.06
CA HIS A 112 -5.76 5.37 0.95
C HIS A 112 -5.81 4.66 2.30
N ILE A 113 -5.10 5.21 3.31
CA ILE A 113 -5.12 4.68 4.68
C ILE A 113 -6.53 4.82 5.27
N HIS A 114 -7.20 5.96 5.05
CA HIS A 114 -8.55 6.19 5.56
C HIS A 114 -9.57 5.19 4.97
N LYS A 115 -9.61 5.03 3.65
CA LYS A 115 -10.49 4.05 2.98
C LYS A 115 -10.20 2.62 3.40
N SER A 116 -8.92 2.28 3.54
CA SER A 116 -8.52 0.98 4.06
C SER A 116 -9.09 0.76 5.46
N TYR A 117 -8.98 1.77 6.34
CA TYR A 117 -9.55 1.74 7.67
C TYR A 117 -11.07 1.57 7.67
N GLU A 118 -11.81 2.27 6.79
CA GLU A 118 -13.27 2.12 6.68
C GLU A 118 -13.68 0.67 6.35
N VAL A 119 -12.95 0.02 5.44
CA VAL A 119 -13.18 -1.40 5.10
C VAL A 119 -12.96 -2.30 6.31
N ALA A 120 -11.90 -2.07 7.08
CA ALA A 120 -11.59 -2.82 8.29
C ALA A 120 -12.62 -2.59 9.41
N LEU A 121 -13.00 -1.33 9.65
CA LEU A 121 -13.92 -0.92 10.72
C LEU A 121 -15.32 -1.49 10.49
N LYS A 122 -15.86 -1.32 9.27
CA LYS A 122 -17.22 -1.75 8.95
C LYS A 122 -17.44 -3.23 9.24
N ARG A 123 -16.41 -4.07 9.04
CA ARG A 123 -16.53 -5.48 9.39
C ARG A 123 -16.29 -5.81 10.85
N TYR A 124 -15.41 -5.09 11.55
CA TYR A 124 -15.34 -5.25 13.00
C TYR A 124 -16.72 -5.06 13.63
N GLN A 125 -17.50 -4.09 13.15
CA GLN A 125 -18.88 -3.85 13.60
C GLN A 125 -19.88 -4.94 13.18
N GLU A 126 -19.66 -5.67 12.08
CA GLU A 126 -20.54 -6.77 11.62
C GLU A 126 -20.31 -8.08 12.40
N HIS A 127 -19.19 -8.22 13.11
CA HIS A 127 -18.79 -9.44 13.83
C HIS A 127 -18.53 -9.25 15.34
N ALA A 128 -18.76 -8.04 15.88
CA ALA A 128 -18.73 -7.71 17.30
C ALA A 128 -20.13 -7.81 17.91
#